data_AF-A0A0H5CCB4-F1
#
_entry.id   AF-A0A0H5CCB4-F1
#
_cell.length_a   1.000
_cell.length_b   1.000
_cell.length_c   1.000
_cell.angle_alpha   90.00
_cell.angle_beta   90.00
_cell.angle_gamma   90.00
#
_symmetry.space_group_name_H-M   'P 1'
#
loop_
_entity.id
_entity.type
_entity.pdbx_description
1 polymer ?
#
loop_
_entity_poly.entity_id
_entity_poly.type
_entity_poly.pdbx_seq_one_letter_code
_entity_poly.pdbx_strand_id
1 'polypeptide(L)'
;MGIGDVARRFGLATHVLRHWETMGLLAPVRAEGARRHYSSADLYRVAAILHAKEAGFGLEDIRDMITTRDPTSRQKLLQRRRAELTRRIAKMQGSLELIDAALGCDHDDIARCPRLQTVLAERIGAEAPSAIRHDDAIPTVYDHIGTCAVRTGGASR
;
A
#
# COMPACT_ATOMS: atom_id res chain seq x y z
N MET A 1 -12.12 20.48 -24.68
CA MET A 1 -10.87 20.95 -24.03
C MET A 1 -9.66 20.64 -24.90
N GLY A 2 -8.59 21.45 -24.85
CA GLY A 2 -7.35 21.16 -25.58
C GLY A 2 -6.44 20.16 -24.84
N ILE A 3 -5.46 19.57 -25.54
CA ILE A 3 -4.52 18.59 -24.94
C ILE A 3 -3.77 19.10 -23.71
N GLY A 4 -3.38 20.38 -23.71
CA GLY A 4 -2.68 21.01 -22.58
C GLY A 4 -3.58 21.15 -21.35
N ASP A 5 -4.87 21.38 -21.54
CA ASP A 5 -5.83 21.52 -20.44
C ASP A 5 -6.14 20.17 -19.82
N VAL A 6 -6.28 19.12 -20.65
CA VAL A 6 -6.45 17.74 -20.17
C VAL A 6 -5.20 17.27 -19.43
N ALA A 7 -4.02 17.51 -20.01
CA ALA A 7 -2.73 17.21 -19.40
C ALA A 7 -2.63 17.81 -18.00
N ARG A 8 -2.88 19.12 -17.88
CA ARG A 8 -2.86 19.84 -16.59
C ARG A 8 -3.92 19.32 -15.61
N ARG A 9 -5.13 19.08 -16.08
CA ARG A 9 -6.24 18.59 -15.25
C ARG A 9 -5.95 17.25 -14.59
N PHE A 10 -5.27 16.36 -15.30
CA PHE A 10 -4.94 15.01 -14.82
C PHE A 10 -3.49 14.85 -14.35
N GLY A 11 -2.71 15.94 -14.30
CA GLY A 11 -1.30 15.88 -13.90
C GLY A 11 -0.42 15.06 -14.86
N LEU A 12 -0.79 14.97 -16.14
CA LEU A 12 -0.10 14.18 -17.15
C LEU A 12 0.73 15.07 -18.07
N ALA A 13 1.84 14.53 -18.58
CA ALA A 13 2.55 15.17 -19.67
C ALA A 13 1.76 15.02 -20.99
N THR A 14 1.80 16.04 -21.85
CA THR A 14 1.06 16.01 -23.13
C THR A 14 1.50 14.86 -24.04
N HIS A 15 2.76 14.41 -23.97
CA HIS A 15 3.23 13.26 -24.73
C HIS A 15 2.57 11.94 -24.30
N VAL A 16 2.13 11.82 -23.04
CA VAL A 16 1.41 10.64 -22.53
C VAL A 16 0.04 10.54 -23.20
N LEU A 17 -0.69 11.65 -23.28
CA LEU A 17 -1.98 11.70 -23.99
C LEU A 17 -1.82 11.39 -25.48
N ARG A 18 -0.75 11.90 -26.13
CA ARG A 18 -0.43 11.56 -27.52
C ARG A 18 -0.13 10.07 -27.69
N HIS A 19 0.62 9.49 -26.76
CA HIS A 19 0.91 8.07 -26.79
C HIS A 19 -0.38 7.24 -26.66
N TRP A 20 -1.31 7.63 -25.80
CA TRP A 20 -2.61 6.97 -25.66
C TRP A 20 -3.49 7.12 -26.91
N GLU A 21 -3.42 8.25 -27.63
CA GLU A 21 -4.03 8.39 -28.96
C GLU A 21 -3.44 7.41 -29.97
N THR A 22 -2.10 7.34 -30.07
CA THR A 22 -1.42 6.40 -30.99
C THR A 22 -1.78 4.95 -30.69
N MET A 23 -2.01 4.64 -29.41
CA MET A 23 -2.47 3.34 -28.96
C MET A 23 -3.98 3.08 -29.18
N GLY A 24 -4.73 4.02 -29.75
CA GLY A 24 -6.17 3.89 -29.96
C GLY A 24 -7.00 3.92 -28.67
N LEU A 25 -6.40 4.31 -27.53
CA LEU A 25 -7.10 4.44 -26.27
C LEU A 25 -7.91 5.74 -26.20
N LEU A 26 -7.55 6.76 -26.97
CA LEU A 26 -8.26 8.04 -27.06
C LEU A 26 -8.45 8.41 -28.54
N ALA A 27 -9.60 9.01 -28.87
CA ALA A 27 -9.91 9.45 -30.23
C ALA A 27 -10.57 10.84 -30.20
N PRO A 28 -9.83 11.90 -29.80
CA PRO A 28 -10.40 13.24 -29.72
C PRO A 28 -10.78 13.77 -31.10
N VAL A 29 -11.88 14.49 -31.17
CA VAL A 29 -12.34 15.13 -32.41
C VAL A 29 -11.36 16.24 -32.79
N ARG A 30 -11.09 16.37 -34.09
CA ARG A 30 -10.38 17.53 -34.63
C ARG A 30 -11.42 18.56 -35.03
N ALA A 31 -11.46 19.69 -34.34
CA ALA A 31 -12.28 20.82 -34.77
C ALA A 31 -11.77 21.31 -36.14
N GLU A 32 -12.67 21.83 -36.97
CA GLU A 32 -12.37 22.40 -38.29
C GLU A 32 -11.18 23.36 -38.18
N GLY A 33 -9.99 22.93 -38.62
CA GLY A 33 -8.78 23.77 -38.62
C GLY A 33 -7.69 23.49 -37.57
N ALA A 34 -7.55 22.25 -37.08
CA ALA A 34 -6.27 21.65 -36.61
C ALA A 34 -6.01 21.47 -35.09
N ARG A 35 -6.88 21.93 -34.18
CA ARG A 35 -6.67 21.69 -32.73
C ARG A 35 -7.48 20.49 -32.22
N ARG A 36 -6.83 19.64 -31.42
CA ARG A 36 -7.47 18.50 -30.75
C ARG A 36 -8.47 19.01 -29.73
N HIS A 37 -9.70 18.50 -29.81
CA HIS A 37 -10.75 18.76 -28.85
C HIS A 37 -11.15 17.46 -28.14
N TYR A 38 -10.83 17.39 -26.86
CA TYR A 38 -11.30 16.32 -25.98
C TYR A 38 -12.68 16.66 -25.44
N SER A 39 -13.61 15.75 -25.69
CA SER A 39 -14.97 15.75 -25.17
C SER A 39 -15.02 15.32 -23.70
N SER A 40 -16.18 15.46 -23.05
CA SER A 40 -16.40 14.89 -21.71
C SER A 40 -16.17 13.38 -21.66
N ALA A 41 -16.60 12.65 -22.70
CA ALA A 41 -16.38 11.21 -22.83
C ALA A 41 -14.88 10.85 -22.85
N ASP A 42 -14.05 11.67 -23.51
CA ASP A 42 -12.60 11.47 -23.50
C ASP A 42 -12.01 11.69 -22.10
N LEU A 43 -12.52 12.65 -21.32
CA LEU A 43 -12.08 12.87 -19.93
C LEU A 43 -12.43 11.68 -19.04
N TYR A 44 -13.63 11.11 -19.17
CA TYR A 44 -14.01 9.87 -18.47
C TYR A 44 -13.08 8.72 -18.85
N ARG A 45 -12.71 8.63 -20.12
CA ARG A 45 -11.79 7.59 -20.60
C ARG A 45 -10.37 7.78 -20.05
N VAL A 46 -9.87 9.00 -20.00
CA VAL A 46 -8.60 9.33 -19.35
C VAL A 46 -8.62 8.92 -17.88
N ALA A 47 -9.68 9.27 -17.14
CA ALA A 47 -9.85 8.87 -15.74
C ALA A 47 -9.89 7.34 -15.56
N ALA A 48 -10.61 6.63 -16.43
CA ALA A 48 -10.68 5.17 -16.40
C ALA A 48 -9.31 4.51 -16.64
N ILE A 49 -8.53 5.02 -17.61
CA ILE A 49 -7.17 4.53 -17.87
C ILE A 49 -6.28 4.75 -16.65
N LEU A 50 -6.36 5.90 -15.99
CA LEU A 50 -5.57 6.19 -14.78
C LEU A 50 -5.88 5.22 -13.65
N HIS A 51 -7.15 5.04 -13.31
CA HIS A 51 -7.56 4.11 -12.26
C HIS A 51 -7.22 2.66 -12.60
N ALA A 52 -7.32 2.26 -13.87
CA ALA A 52 -6.87 0.94 -14.28
C ALA A 52 -5.35 0.77 -14.11
N LYS A 53 -4.54 1.79 -14.42
CA LYS A 53 -3.10 1.74 -14.15
C LYS A 53 -2.78 1.65 -12.65
N GLU A 54 -3.48 2.40 -11.81
CA GLU A 54 -3.36 2.33 -10.34
C GLU A 54 -3.73 0.94 -9.80
N ALA A 55 -4.75 0.32 -10.39
CA ALA A 55 -5.17 -1.05 -10.14
C ALA A 55 -4.16 -2.10 -10.68
N GLY A 56 -3.07 -1.68 -11.32
CA GLY A 56 -2.00 -2.55 -11.80
C GLY A 56 -2.24 -3.18 -13.16
N PHE A 57 -3.17 -2.63 -13.96
CA PHE A 57 -3.36 -3.04 -15.34
C PHE A 57 -2.29 -2.41 -16.25
N GLY A 58 -1.79 -3.19 -17.20
CA GLY A 58 -0.97 -2.68 -18.29
C GLY A 58 -1.80 -1.88 -19.31
N LEU A 59 -1.14 -1.07 -20.14
CA LEU A 59 -1.83 -0.33 -21.20
C LEU A 59 -2.41 -1.26 -22.28
N GLU A 60 -1.78 -2.41 -22.52
CA GLU A 60 -2.29 -3.47 -23.40
C GLU A 60 -3.54 -4.13 -22.81
N ASP A 61 -3.50 -4.53 -21.53
CA ASP A 61 -4.67 -5.04 -20.79
C ASP A 61 -5.85 -4.05 -20.88
N ILE A 62 -5.58 -2.76 -20.68
CA ILE A 62 -6.59 -1.69 -20.76
C ILE A 62 -7.15 -1.57 -22.18
N ARG A 63 -6.29 -1.63 -23.20
CA ARG A 63 -6.74 -1.63 -24.60
C ARG A 63 -7.66 -2.82 -24.86
N ASP A 64 -7.20 -4.02 -24.52
CA ASP A 64 -7.95 -5.26 -24.74
C ASP A 64 -9.29 -5.22 -24.02
N MET A 65 -9.36 -4.72 -22.79
CA MET A 65 -10.65 -4.55 -22.08
C MET A 65 -11.63 -3.66 -22.83
N ILE A 66 -11.14 -2.61 -23.50
CA ILE A 66 -11.96 -1.62 -24.20
C ILE A 66 -12.30 -2.07 -25.63
N THR A 67 -11.40 -2.79 -26.30
CA THR A 67 -11.56 -3.16 -27.72
C THR A 67 -12.07 -4.59 -27.91
N THR A 68 -11.91 -5.48 -26.93
CA THR A 68 -12.31 -6.88 -27.07
C THR A 68 -13.82 -7.03 -27.19
N ARG A 69 -14.23 -7.88 -28.13
CA ARG A 69 -15.62 -8.31 -28.29
C ARG A 69 -15.92 -9.62 -27.56
N ASP A 70 -14.91 -10.28 -26.99
CA ASP A 70 -15.09 -11.50 -26.20
C ASP A 70 -15.27 -11.17 -24.70
N PRO A 71 -16.50 -11.29 -24.16
CA PRO A 71 -16.77 -10.98 -22.76
C PRO A 71 -16.04 -11.95 -21.81
N THR A 72 -15.77 -13.18 -22.25
CA THR A 72 -15.20 -14.23 -21.40
C THR A 72 -13.73 -13.95 -21.08
N SER A 73 -12.93 -13.61 -22.09
CA SER A 73 -11.53 -13.25 -21.90
C SER A 73 -11.39 -12.00 -21.02
N ARG A 74 -12.24 -10.99 -21.23
CA ARG A 74 -12.30 -9.79 -20.38
C ARG A 74 -12.61 -10.13 -18.93
N GLN A 75 -13.60 -10.99 -18.69
CA GLN A 75 -13.97 -11.41 -17.34
C GLN A 75 -12.81 -12.14 -16.63
N LYS A 76 -12.12 -13.05 -17.33
CA LYS A 76 -10.95 -13.76 -16.78
C LYS A 76 -9.83 -12.81 -16.39
N LEU A 77 -9.51 -11.81 -17.22
CA LEU A 77 -8.51 -10.79 -16.92
C LEU A 77 -8.87 -10.00 -15.65
N LEU A 78 -10.11 -9.50 -15.58
CA LEU A 78 -10.62 -8.76 -14.42
C LEU A 78 -10.59 -9.59 -13.14
N GLN A 79 -10.98 -10.87 -13.21
CA GLN A 79 -10.94 -11.78 -12.06
C GLN A 79 -9.51 -12.00 -11.54
N ARG A 80 -8.55 -12.21 -12.44
CA ARG A 80 -7.13 -12.35 -12.05
C ARG A 80 -6.62 -11.08 -11.36
N ARG A 81 -6.92 -9.91 -11.92
CA ARG A 81 -6.49 -8.63 -11.35
C ARG A 81 -7.17 -8.32 -10.02
N ARG A 82 -8.47 -8.64 -9.90
CA ARG A 82 -9.18 -8.57 -8.62
C ARG A 82 -8.50 -9.43 -7.57
N ALA A 83 -8.17 -10.69 -7.87
CA ALA A 83 -7.52 -11.59 -6.92
C ALA A 83 -6.13 -11.09 -6.49
N GLU A 84 -5.37 -10.49 -7.40
CA GLU A 84 -4.09 -9.85 -7.06
C GLU A 84 -4.28 -8.64 -6.14
N LEU A 85 -5.22 -7.75 -6.46
CA LEU A 85 -5.52 -6.58 -5.63
C LEU A 85 -6.00 -6.98 -4.23
N THR A 86 -6.88 -7.97 -4.12
CA THR A 86 -7.33 -8.49 -2.83
C THR A 86 -6.17 -9.01 -1.98
N ARG A 87 -5.21 -9.73 -2.59
CA ARG A 87 -4.00 -10.18 -1.88
C ARG A 87 -3.13 -9.03 -1.40
N ARG A 88 -2.93 -8.00 -2.23
CA ARG A 88 -2.18 -6.80 -1.85
C ARG A 88 -2.87 -6.02 -0.73
N ILE A 89 -4.20 -5.88 -0.80
CA ILE A 89 -5.01 -5.22 0.24
C ILE A 89 -4.85 -5.95 1.57
N ALA A 90 -5.01 -7.27 1.60
CA ALA A 90 -4.84 -8.05 2.84
C ALA A 90 -3.44 -7.87 3.45
N LYS A 91 -2.39 -7.86 2.63
CA LYS A 91 -1.02 -7.60 3.09
C LYS A 91 -0.84 -6.20 3.67
N MET A 92 -1.42 -5.18 3.04
CA MET A 92 -1.35 -3.79 3.50
C MET A 92 -2.16 -3.61 4.79
N GLN A 93 -3.37 -4.17 4.86
CA GLN A 93 -4.23 -4.13 6.06
C GLN A 93 -3.51 -4.71 7.28
N GLY A 94 -2.94 -5.91 7.18
CA GLY A 94 -2.20 -6.44 8.33
C GLY A 94 -0.94 -5.63 8.67
N SER A 95 -0.40 -4.84 7.73
CA SER A 95 0.78 -4.00 8.02
C SER A 95 0.35 -2.75 8.77
N LEU A 96 -0.84 -2.22 8.47
CA LEU A 96 -1.49 -1.19 9.27
C LEU A 96 -1.82 -1.72 10.66
N GLU A 97 -2.41 -2.92 10.78
CA GLU A 97 -2.70 -3.53 12.09
C GLU A 97 -1.45 -3.65 12.98
N LEU A 98 -0.30 -3.99 12.38
CA LEU A 98 0.97 -4.03 13.09
C LEU A 98 1.39 -2.64 13.60
N ILE A 99 1.28 -1.62 12.75
CA ILE A 99 1.59 -0.23 13.10
C ILE A 99 0.63 0.27 14.19
N ASP A 100 -0.65 -0.05 14.09
CA ASP A 100 -1.67 0.34 15.07
C ASP A 100 -1.47 -0.37 16.42
N ALA A 101 -1.04 -1.63 16.41
CA ALA A 101 -0.66 -2.35 17.61
C ALA A 101 0.57 -1.73 18.28
N ALA A 102 1.55 -1.30 17.48
CA ALA A 102 2.74 -0.62 17.96
C ALA A 102 2.41 0.77 18.56
N LEU A 103 1.59 1.57 17.87
CA LEU A 103 1.20 2.91 18.33
C LEU A 103 0.34 2.88 19.60
N GLY A 104 -0.45 1.81 19.80
CA GLY A 104 -1.26 1.63 21.01
C GLY A 104 -0.56 0.89 22.15
N CYS A 105 0.78 0.77 22.12
CA CYS A 105 1.56 0.05 23.11
C CYS A 105 2.24 1.00 24.11
N ASP A 106 1.97 0.81 25.39
CA ASP A 106 2.61 1.56 26.49
C ASP A 106 3.81 0.84 27.12
N HIS A 107 4.30 -0.25 26.53
CA HIS A 107 5.46 -0.99 27.05
C HIS A 107 6.78 -0.32 26.61
N ASP A 108 7.75 -0.22 27.53
CA ASP A 108 9.10 0.31 27.25
C ASP A 108 9.84 -0.45 26.14
N ASP A 109 9.57 -1.76 26.03
CA ASP A 109 10.02 -2.61 24.94
C ASP A 109 8.81 -3.12 24.15
N ILE A 110 8.61 -2.53 22.98
CA ILE A 110 7.50 -2.86 22.08
C ILE A 110 7.52 -4.32 21.62
N ALA A 111 8.70 -4.95 21.58
CA ALA A 111 8.83 -6.35 21.19
C ALA A 111 8.22 -7.30 22.22
N ARG A 112 8.01 -6.84 23.46
CA ARG A 112 7.32 -7.57 24.54
C ARG A 112 5.83 -7.32 24.57
N CYS A 113 5.31 -6.44 23.72
CA CYS A 113 3.88 -6.15 23.65
C CYS A 113 3.11 -7.41 23.21
N PRO A 114 2.20 -7.95 24.04
CA PRO A 114 1.46 -9.16 23.70
C PRO A 114 0.63 -9.00 22.43
N ARG A 115 0.01 -7.82 22.25
CA ARG A 115 -0.77 -7.49 21.04
C ARG A 115 0.09 -7.50 19.78
N LEU A 116 1.29 -6.93 19.85
CA LEU A 116 2.22 -6.93 18.72
C LEU A 116 2.69 -8.35 18.39
N GLN A 117 3.01 -9.14 19.42
CA GLN A 117 3.44 -10.53 19.24
C GLN A 117 2.36 -11.40 18.60
N THR A 118 1.08 -11.23 18.98
CA THR A 118 -0.04 -11.95 18.34
C THR A 118 -0.15 -11.60 16.85
N VAL A 119 -0.13 -10.31 16.50
CA VAL A 119 -0.20 -9.86 15.09
C VAL A 119 1.01 -10.35 14.28
N LEU A 120 2.21 -10.37 14.89
CA LEU A 120 3.41 -10.89 14.24
C LEU A 120 3.34 -12.40 14.02
N ALA A 121 2.85 -13.15 15.00
CA ALA A 121 2.73 -14.61 14.93
C ALA A 121 1.82 -15.07 13.80
N GLU A 122 0.64 -14.46 13.67
CA GLU A 122 -0.31 -14.73 12.58
C GLU A 122 0.33 -14.50 11.21
N ARG A 123 1.26 -13.54 11.10
CA ARG A 123 1.94 -13.18 9.84
C ARG A 123 3.08 -14.12 9.46
N ILE A 124 3.84 -14.62 10.43
CA ILE A 124 4.92 -15.57 10.17
C ILE A 124 4.42 -17.01 10.07
N GLY A 125 3.12 -17.24 10.30
CA GLY A 125 2.53 -18.58 10.35
C GLY A 125 3.11 -19.42 11.48
N ALA A 126 3.66 -18.77 12.51
CA ALA A 126 4.15 -19.41 13.72
C ALA A 126 3.07 -19.34 14.78
N GLU A 127 3.04 -20.34 15.65
CA GLU A 127 2.23 -20.28 16.86
C GLU A 127 2.69 -19.06 17.68
N ALA A 128 1.74 -18.21 18.10
CA ALA A 128 2.06 -17.05 18.89
C ALA A 128 2.87 -17.48 20.11
N PRO A 129 3.95 -16.74 20.47
CA PRO A 129 4.69 -17.06 21.68
C PRO A 129 3.67 -17.12 22.80
N SER A 130 3.48 -18.33 23.33
CA SER A 130 2.44 -18.59 24.32
C SER A 130 2.66 -17.57 25.42
N ALA A 131 1.58 -16.88 25.78
CA ALA A 131 1.60 -15.92 26.88
C ALA A 131 2.38 -16.55 28.03
N ILE A 132 3.53 -15.97 28.36
CA ILE A 132 4.33 -16.41 29.50
C ILE A 132 3.38 -16.34 30.68
N ARG A 133 2.91 -17.51 31.12
CA ARG A 133 2.10 -17.63 32.33
C ARG A 133 2.96 -17.09 33.44
N HIS A 134 2.48 -16.01 34.07
CA HIS A 134 3.11 -15.39 35.23
C HIS A 134 2.88 -16.29 36.46
N ASP A 135 3.29 -17.56 36.40
CA ASP A 135 3.11 -18.52 37.50
C ASP A 135 4.22 -19.59 37.55
N ASP A 136 5.43 -19.24 37.15
CA ASP A 136 6.63 -20.01 37.49
C ASP A 136 7.65 -19.08 38.13
N ALA A 137 7.94 -19.38 39.38
CA ALA A 137 8.90 -18.68 40.22
C ALA A 137 10.22 -18.42 39.48
N ILE A 138 10.66 -17.16 39.48
CA ILE A 138 12.04 -16.80 39.10
C ILE A 138 12.96 -17.44 40.15
N PRO A 139 13.85 -18.39 39.81
CA PRO A 139 14.95 -18.71 40.71
C PRO A 139 15.89 -17.51 40.68
N THR A 140 15.95 -16.79 41.79
CA THR A 140 16.93 -15.73 42.02
C THR A 140 18.32 -16.34 41.99
N VAL A 141 18.97 -16.28 40.83
CA VAL A 141 20.42 -16.47 40.71
C VAL A 141 20.98 -15.28 39.94
N TYR A 142 21.09 -14.17 40.66
CA TYR A 142 22.10 -13.15 40.40
C TYR A 142 22.87 -12.96 41.70
N ASP A 143 23.75 -13.92 41.96
CA ASP A 143 24.91 -13.68 42.82
C ASP A 143 26.11 -13.47 41.88
N HIS A 144 26.98 -12.57 42.31
CA HIS A 144 28.25 -12.15 41.69
C HIS A 144 28.11 -11.19 40.50
N ILE A 145 28.28 -9.87 40.73
CA ILE A 145 29.54 -9.14 40.47
C ILE A 145 29.56 -7.80 41.26
N GLY A 146 30.61 -7.60 42.05
CA GLY A 146 31.35 -6.33 42.02
C GLY A 146 30.86 -5.16 42.89
N THR A 147 31.32 -5.16 44.13
CA THR A 147 31.45 -3.99 45.00
C THR A 147 32.04 -2.78 44.26
N CYS A 148 31.28 -1.69 44.12
CA CYS A 148 31.84 -0.37 43.83
C CYS A 148 31.52 0.57 44.99
N ALA A 149 32.55 0.86 45.78
CA ALA A 149 32.51 1.72 46.94
C ALA A 149 32.27 3.18 46.52
N VAL A 150 31.13 3.76 46.89
CA VAL A 150 30.96 5.22 46.90
C VAL A 150 31.34 5.73 48.29
N ARG A 151 32.44 6.45 48.30
CA ARG A 151 33.12 7.07 49.44
C ARG A 151 32.22 8.12 50.09
N THR A 152 32.17 8.08 51.42
CA THR A 152 31.58 9.07 52.31
C THR A 152 32.31 10.41 52.26
N GLY A 153 31.55 11.49 52.43
CA GLY A 153 32.04 12.83 52.77
C GLY A 153 30.91 13.84 52.55
N GLY A 154 30.44 14.64 53.50
CA GLY A 154 30.83 14.84 54.88
C GLY A 154 29.88 15.89 55.49
N ALA A 155 29.68 15.82 56.80
CA ALA A 155 28.88 16.78 57.56
C ALA A 155 29.66 18.08 57.88
N SER A 156 28.98 19.22 57.79
CA SER A 156 29.18 20.49 58.52
C SER A 156 28.26 21.52 57.88
N ARG A 157 27.54 22.41 58.55
CA ARG A 157 27.33 22.77 59.95
C ARG A 157 26.04 23.59 59.98
#